data_AF-A0A5K1US72-F1
#
_entry.id   AF-A0A5K1US72-F1
#
_cell.length_a   1.000
_cell.length_b   1.000
_cell.length_c   1.000
_cell.angle_alpha   90.00
_cell.angle_beta   90.00
_cell.angle_gamma   90.00
#
_symmetry.space_group_name_H-M   'P 1'
#
loop_
_entity.id
_entity.type
_entity.pdbx_description
1 polymer ?
#
loop_
_entity_poly.entity_id
_entity_poly.type
_entity_poly.pdbx_seq_one_letter_code
_entity_poly.pdbx_strand_id
1 'polypeptide(L)'
;MTIDENITLNDPFLNCIILTGKSNEEFKCIKCKSGYYLNSNNKCQENSRCTKINNQSHCIECAYGYYLDSTYECNKYMNGCKIGNETYCYQCGEEYVNVNGECQGMNNCKNSERNYCLKCLNGYKIENNKCVKDKEECYYEGNECVSCSNEYTLNNGTCESKENKNGKNEEIYCENGKYIKE
;
A
#
# COMPACT_ATOMS: atom_id res chain seq x y z
N MET A 1 6.39 -25.73 -34.44
CA MET A 1 5.54 -26.81 -34.97
C MET A 1 4.71 -26.18 -36.06
N THR A 2 4.99 -26.54 -37.32
CA THR A 2 4.15 -26.16 -38.46
C THR A 2 2.81 -26.86 -38.31
N ILE A 3 1.74 -26.08 -38.22
CA ILE A 3 0.36 -26.59 -38.19
C ILE A 3 -0.04 -26.72 -39.65
N ASP A 4 0.10 -27.93 -40.21
CA ASP A 4 -0.52 -28.33 -41.47
C ASP A 4 -2.02 -28.52 -41.22
N GLU A 5 -2.80 -27.46 -41.38
CA GLU A 5 -4.21 -27.42 -41.81
C GLU A 5 -4.78 -26.03 -41.50
N ASN A 6 -5.55 -25.46 -42.44
CA ASN A 6 -6.16 -24.14 -42.29
C ASN A 6 -7.27 -24.19 -41.21
N ILE A 7 -6.87 -24.01 -39.94
CA ILE A 7 -7.80 -23.83 -38.83
C ILE A 7 -8.30 -22.39 -38.85
N THR A 8 -9.57 -22.20 -39.17
CA THR A 8 -10.26 -20.91 -39.00
C THR A 8 -10.43 -20.65 -37.50
N LEU A 9 -9.47 -19.94 -36.89
CA LEU A 9 -9.48 -19.54 -35.47
C LEU A 9 -10.53 -18.45 -35.25
N ASN A 10 -11.77 -18.85 -34.94
CA ASN A 10 -12.90 -17.94 -34.68
C ASN A 10 -12.80 -17.21 -33.32
N ASP A 11 -11.85 -16.30 -33.11
CA ASP A 11 -11.82 -15.30 -32.00
C ASP A 11 -11.44 -15.74 -30.54
N PRO A 12 -11.38 -17.00 -30.06
CA PRO A 12 -11.07 -17.28 -28.64
C PRO A 12 -9.59 -17.11 -28.27
N PHE A 13 -8.71 -16.86 -29.24
CA PHE A 13 -7.26 -16.75 -29.05
C PHE A 13 -6.71 -15.38 -29.46
N LEU A 14 -7.54 -14.35 -29.43
CA LEU A 14 -7.11 -12.97 -29.63
C LEU A 14 -5.90 -12.67 -28.73
N ASN A 15 -4.82 -12.18 -29.32
CA ASN A 15 -3.54 -11.86 -28.66
C ASN A 15 -2.73 -13.06 -28.13
N CYS A 16 -3.06 -14.28 -28.50
CA CYS A 16 -2.19 -15.44 -28.31
C CYS A 16 -1.11 -15.53 -29.40
N ILE A 17 0.12 -15.90 -29.05
CA ILE A 17 1.22 -16.14 -30.00
C ILE A 17 1.70 -17.59 -30.03
N ILE A 18 1.42 -18.40 -29.01
CA ILE A 18 1.72 -19.83 -29.01
C ILE A 18 0.53 -20.61 -28.46
N LEU A 19 0.05 -21.58 -29.24
CA LEU A 19 -1.02 -22.49 -28.90
C LEU A 19 -0.49 -23.91 -28.69
N THR A 20 -1.18 -24.70 -27.88
CA THR A 20 -0.99 -26.14 -27.75
C THR A 20 -2.34 -26.85 -27.85
N GLY A 21 -2.36 -28.05 -28.42
CA GLY A 21 -3.59 -28.83 -28.57
C GLY A 21 -3.41 -29.98 -29.55
N LYS A 22 -4.35 -30.92 -29.54
CA LYS A 22 -4.49 -32.00 -30.53
C LYS A 22 -5.81 -31.82 -31.26
N SER A 23 -5.97 -32.43 -32.43
CA SER A 23 -7.17 -32.31 -33.26
C SER A 23 -8.47 -32.72 -32.58
N ASN A 24 -8.40 -33.52 -31.50
CA ASN A 24 -9.55 -33.98 -30.71
C ASN A 24 -9.66 -33.33 -29.33
N GLU A 25 -8.83 -32.32 -29.04
CA GLU A 25 -8.76 -31.62 -27.75
C GLU A 25 -8.95 -30.11 -27.97
N GLU A 26 -9.42 -29.40 -26.94
CA GLU A 26 -9.52 -27.95 -26.97
C GLU A 26 -8.12 -27.33 -27.03
N PHE A 27 -7.88 -26.42 -27.98
CA PHE A 27 -6.64 -25.67 -28.06
C PHE A 27 -6.51 -24.74 -26.85
N LYS A 28 -5.29 -24.59 -26.35
CA LYS A 28 -4.95 -23.71 -25.21
C LYS A 28 -3.87 -22.73 -25.60
N CYS A 29 -4.00 -21.47 -25.19
CA CYS A 29 -2.90 -20.53 -25.29
C CYS A 29 -1.86 -20.82 -24.21
N ILE A 30 -0.58 -20.77 -24.58
CA ILE A 30 0.55 -20.92 -23.65
C ILE A 30 1.51 -19.73 -23.68
N LYS A 31 1.27 -18.75 -24.56
CA LYS A 31 2.02 -17.49 -24.60
C LYS A 31 1.23 -16.39 -25.28
N CYS A 32 1.22 -15.20 -24.69
CA CYS A 32 0.51 -14.02 -25.19
C CYS A 32 1.46 -13.03 -25.89
N LYS A 33 0.88 -12.16 -26.73
CA LYS A 33 1.57 -10.98 -27.29
C LYS A 33 2.07 -10.09 -26.15
N SER A 34 3.12 -9.30 -26.42
CA SER A 34 3.60 -8.29 -25.47
C SER A 34 2.46 -7.36 -25.06
N GLY A 35 2.35 -7.07 -23.76
CA GLY A 35 1.25 -6.27 -23.19
C GLY A 35 0.00 -7.06 -22.79
N TYR A 36 -0.04 -8.38 -23.04
CA TYR A 36 -1.13 -9.27 -22.65
C TYR A 36 -0.65 -10.38 -21.70
N TYR A 37 -1.56 -10.88 -20.88
CA TYR A 37 -1.28 -11.81 -19.76
C TYR A 37 -2.14 -13.06 -19.92
N LEU A 38 -1.55 -14.21 -19.63
CA LEU A 38 -2.21 -15.50 -19.69
C LEU A 38 -2.88 -15.80 -18.33
N ASN A 39 -4.19 -15.92 -18.32
CA ASN A 39 -4.94 -16.31 -17.11
C ASN A 39 -5.06 -17.83 -16.97
N SER A 40 -5.65 -18.28 -15.87
CA SER A 40 -5.89 -19.71 -15.59
C SER A 40 -6.77 -20.41 -16.63
N ASN A 41 -7.60 -19.66 -17.36
CA ASN A 41 -8.43 -20.17 -18.46
C ASN A 41 -7.69 -20.27 -19.79
N ASN A 42 -6.36 -20.07 -19.81
CA ASN A 42 -5.53 -20.07 -21.01
C ASN A 42 -5.97 -19.02 -22.05
N LYS A 43 -6.48 -17.87 -21.59
CA LYS A 43 -6.87 -16.73 -22.43
C LYS A 43 -5.92 -15.56 -22.19
N CYS A 44 -5.62 -14.83 -23.27
CA CYS A 44 -4.82 -13.62 -23.21
C CYS A 44 -5.70 -12.41 -22.93
N GLN A 45 -5.45 -11.74 -21.82
CA GLN A 45 -6.17 -10.53 -21.42
C GLN A 45 -5.26 -9.33 -21.32
N GLU A 46 -5.82 -8.14 -21.48
CA GLU A 46 -5.10 -6.87 -21.30
C GLU A 46 -4.93 -6.57 -19.81
N ASN A 47 -3.84 -5.89 -19.47
CA ASN A 47 -3.55 -5.56 -18.07
C ASN A 47 -4.52 -4.52 -17.52
N SER A 48 -4.84 -4.58 -16.23
CA SER A 48 -5.08 -3.32 -15.50
C SER A 48 -3.98 -2.94 -14.54
N ARG A 49 -3.20 -3.88 -13.96
CA ARG A 49 -2.27 -3.58 -12.84
C ARG A 49 -1.09 -4.56 -12.60
N CYS A 50 -0.87 -5.59 -13.41
CA CYS A 50 0.31 -6.45 -13.36
C CYS A 50 1.60 -5.67 -13.67
N THR A 51 2.64 -5.81 -12.87
CA THR A 51 3.93 -5.12 -13.09
C THR A 51 4.98 -6.05 -13.68
N LYS A 52 4.83 -7.37 -13.51
CA LYS A 52 5.81 -8.36 -13.95
C LYS A 52 5.16 -9.65 -14.40
N ILE A 53 5.69 -10.21 -15.49
CA ILE A 53 5.27 -11.50 -16.05
C ILE A 53 6.41 -12.51 -16.08
N ASN A 54 6.05 -13.78 -16.10
CA ASN A 54 6.99 -14.87 -16.36
C ASN A 54 7.10 -15.18 -17.88
N ASN A 55 7.92 -16.17 -18.23
CA ASN A 55 8.17 -16.57 -19.62
C ASN A 55 6.94 -17.13 -20.37
N GLN A 56 5.92 -17.57 -19.64
CA GLN A 56 4.65 -18.09 -20.15
C GLN A 56 3.55 -17.02 -20.17
N SER A 57 3.91 -15.75 -19.98
CA SER A 57 2.98 -14.62 -19.92
C SER A 57 2.03 -14.62 -18.71
N HIS A 58 2.28 -15.43 -17.67
CA HIS A 58 1.52 -15.32 -16.42
C HIS A 58 1.98 -14.12 -15.62
N CYS A 59 1.04 -13.39 -15.01
CA CYS A 59 1.38 -12.37 -14.03
C CYS A 59 2.00 -13.00 -12.80
N ILE A 60 3.09 -12.40 -12.31
CA ILE A 60 3.80 -12.85 -11.09
C ILE A 60 3.97 -11.72 -10.07
N GLU A 61 3.65 -10.48 -10.44
CA GLU A 61 3.74 -9.33 -9.55
C GLU A 61 2.67 -8.31 -9.95
N CYS A 62 1.94 -7.81 -8.96
CA CYS A 62 0.90 -6.81 -9.12
C CYS A 62 1.37 -5.44 -8.63
N ALA A 63 0.79 -4.38 -9.18
CA ALA A 63 1.03 -3.02 -8.72
C ALA A 63 0.58 -2.86 -7.27
N TYR A 64 1.17 -1.87 -6.60
CA TYR A 64 0.84 -1.53 -5.23
C TYR A 64 -0.68 -1.35 -5.03
N GLY A 65 -1.23 -1.96 -3.98
CA GLY A 65 -2.67 -1.98 -3.72
C GLY A 65 -3.44 -3.14 -4.39
N TYR A 66 -2.75 -4.06 -5.07
CA TYR A 66 -3.33 -5.23 -5.70
C TYR A 66 -2.59 -6.51 -5.28
N TYR A 67 -3.31 -7.63 -5.16
CA TYR A 67 -2.75 -8.96 -4.97
C TYR A 67 -2.95 -9.83 -6.21
N LEU A 68 -2.05 -10.80 -6.38
CA LEU A 68 -2.18 -11.86 -7.35
C LEU A 68 -3.05 -12.98 -6.75
N ASP A 69 -4.12 -13.35 -7.45
CA ASP A 69 -4.97 -14.47 -7.05
C ASP A 69 -4.51 -15.80 -7.67
N SER A 70 -5.24 -16.88 -7.35
CA SER A 70 -4.98 -18.22 -7.91
C SER A 70 -5.23 -18.33 -9.42
N THR A 71 -5.85 -17.33 -10.05
CA THR A 71 -6.14 -17.28 -11.49
C THR A 71 -5.11 -16.48 -12.30
N TYR A 72 -4.05 -16.01 -11.65
CA TYR A 72 -3.01 -15.12 -12.17
C TYR A 72 -3.53 -13.70 -12.48
N GLU A 73 -4.57 -13.26 -11.79
CA GLU A 73 -5.20 -11.96 -11.96
C GLU A 73 -4.86 -11.03 -10.78
N CYS A 74 -4.62 -9.75 -11.11
CA CYS A 74 -4.34 -8.73 -10.11
C CYS A 74 -5.65 -8.11 -9.62
N ASN A 75 -6.05 -8.47 -8.41
CA ASN A 75 -7.27 -7.98 -7.78
C ASN A 75 -6.96 -6.89 -6.76
N LYS A 76 -7.84 -5.89 -6.66
CA LYS A 76 -7.67 -4.80 -5.70
C LYS A 76 -7.85 -5.34 -4.29
N TYR A 77 -6.99 -4.94 -3.35
CA TYR A 77 -7.23 -5.21 -1.94
C TYR A 77 -8.53 -4.55 -1.46
N MET A 78 -9.26 -5.26 -0.61
CA MET A 78 -10.40 -4.69 0.12
C MET A 78 -9.95 -4.13 1.48
N ASN A 79 -10.80 -3.29 2.09
CA ASN A 79 -10.71 -2.86 3.49
C ASN A 79 -9.37 -2.23 3.91
N GLY A 80 -8.77 -1.40 3.04
CA GLY A 80 -7.58 -0.62 3.40
C GLY A 80 -6.27 -1.42 3.43
N CYS A 81 -6.24 -2.67 2.96
CA CYS A 81 -4.98 -3.41 2.84
C CYS A 81 -4.08 -2.84 1.72
N LYS A 82 -2.77 -2.79 1.98
CA LYS A 82 -1.73 -2.30 1.04
C LYS A 82 -0.88 -3.42 0.46
N ILE A 83 -0.57 -4.43 1.28
CA ILE A 83 0.25 -5.59 0.92
C ILE A 83 -0.32 -6.82 1.59
N GLY A 84 -0.50 -7.91 0.85
CA GLY A 84 -1.20 -9.11 1.28
C GLY A 84 -1.31 -10.17 0.20
N ASN A 85 -2.05 -11.23 0.48
CA ASN A 85 -2.57 -12.17 -0.49
C ASN A 85 -4.12 -12.11 -0.48
N GLU A 86 -4.76 -13.07 -1.14
CA GLU A 86 -6.21 -13.18 -1.25
C GLU A 86 -6.95 -13.22 0.09
N THR A 87 -6.38 -13.89 1.09
CA THR A 87 -7.05 -14.15 2.39
C THR A 87 -6.39 -13.44 3.57
N TYR A 88 -5.17 -12.92 3.38
CA TYR A 88 -4.37 -12.38 4.47
C TYR A 88 -3.67 -11.10 4.04
N CYS A 89 -3.98 -10.00 4.71
CA CYS A 89 -3.23 -8.76 4.62
C CYS A 89 -2.00 -8.84 5.52
N TYR A 90 -0.84 -8.41 5.02
CA TYR A 90 0.40 -8.27 5.80
C TYR A 90 0.62 -6.83 6.26
N GLN A 91 0.17 -5.85 5.47
CA GLN A 91 0.36 -4.43 5.76
C GLN A 91 -0.90 -3.62 5.45
N CYS A 92 -1.38 -2.89 6.46
CA CYS A 92 -2.55 -2.05 6.36
C CYS A 92 -2.23 -0.60 5.96
N GLY A 93 -3.26 0.06 5.46
CA GLY A 93 -3.33 1.48 5.14
C GLY A 93 -3.14 2.39 6.36
N GLU A 94 -3.03 3.69 6.08
CA GLU A 94 -3.24 4.67 7.14
C GLU A 94 -4.66 4.51 7.67
N GLU A 95 -4.82 4.70 8.97
CA GLU A 95 -6.07 4.52 9.74
C GLU A 95 -6.58 3.08 9.85
N TYR A 96 -5.73 2.08 9.59
CA TYR A 96 -6.06 0.67 9.77
C TYR A 96 -4.96 -0.07 10.54
N VAL A 97 -5.34 -1.11 11.29
CA VAL A 97 -4.44 -2.07 11.94
C VAL A 97 -4.74 -3.49 11.47
N ASN A 98 -3.73 -4.34 11.47
CA ASN A 98 -3.88 -5.74 11.08
C ASN A 98 -4.32 -6.61 12.26
N VAL A 99 -5.55 -7.10 12.22
CA VAL A 99 -6.12 -8.02 13.20
C VAL A 99 -6.31 -9.36 12.52
N ASN A 100 -5.45 -10.32 12.84
CA ASN A 100 -5.50 -11.68 12.31
C ASN A 100 -5.51 -11.76 10.76
N GLY A 101 -4.77 -10.87 10.09
CA GLY A 101 -4.74 -10.83 8.62
C GLY A 101 -5.77 -9.91 8.00
N GLU A 102 -6.66 -9.28 8.77
CA GLU A 102 -7.62 -8.32 8.24
C GLU A 102 -7.31 -6.90 8.72
N CYS A 103 -7.47 -5.93 7.82
CA CYS A 103 -7.31 -4.53 8.19
C CYS A 103 -8.61 -4.00 8.81
N GLN A 104 -8.53 -3.65 10.09
CA GLN A 104 -9.62 -3.06 10.86
C GLN A 104 -9.33 -1.58 11.11
N GLY A 105 -10.36 -0.75 11.03
CA GLY A 105 -10.22 0.70 11.19
C GLY A 105 -9.72 1.08 12.58
N MET A 106 -8.69 1.94 12.63
CA MET A 106 -8.16 2.58 13.81
C MET A 106 -7.90 4.06 13.50
N ASN A 107 -8.88 4.89 13.82
CA ASN A 107 -8.87 6.32 13.51
C ASN A 107 -7.57 7.01 13.96
N ASN A 108 -7.05 7.89 13.10
CA ASN A 108 -5.85 8.69 13.35
C ASN A 108 -4.56 7.87 13.55
N CYS A 109 -4.53 6.58 13.20
CA CYS A 109 -3.29 5.82 13.17
C CYS A 109 -2.56 6.04 11.84
N LYS A 110 -1.34 6.56 11.87
CA LYS A 110 -0.53 6.77 10.66
C LYS A 110 0.21 5.51 10.23
N ASN A 111 0.77 4.79 11.21
CA ASN A 111 1.53 3.56 10.96
C ASN A 111 1.18 2.52 12.02
N SER A 112 0.98 1.28 11.58
CA SER A 112 0.55 0.17 12.41
C SER A 112 1.48 -1.04 12.23
N GLU A 113 1.65 -1.80 13.30
CA GLU A 113 2.21 -3.14 13.24
C GLU A 113 1.27 -4.12 13.95
N ARG A 114 0.83 -5.16 13.23
CA ARG A 114 -0.23 -6.06 13.71
C ARG A 114 -1.43 -5.24 14.18
N ASN A 115 -1.97 -5.55 15.35
CA ASN A 115 -3.09 -4.87 15.97
C ASN A 115 -2.69 -3.61 16.76
N TYR A 116 -1.44 -3.13 16.61
CA TYR A 116 -0.94 -1.97 17.33
C TYR A 116 -0.71 -0.77 16.43
N CYS A 117 -1.04 0.43 16.93
CA CYS A 117 -0.59 1.66 16.30
C CYS A 117 0.82 2.01 16.78
N LEU A 118 1.75 2.17 15.84
CA LEU A 118 3.13 2.59 16.11
C LEU A 118 3.28 4.10 16.07
N LYS A 119 2.46 4.79 15.29
CA LYS A 119 2.50 6.25 15.14
C LYS A 119 1.11 6.79 14.82
N CYS A 120 0.66 7.79 15.56
CA CYS A 120 -0.58 8.50 15.25
C CYS A 120 -0.35 9.61 14.21
N LEU A 121 -1.44 10.12 13.64
CA LEU A 121 -1.42 11.37 12.89
C LEU A 121 -0.98 12.52 13.81
N ASN A 122 -0.45 13.59 13.22
CA ASN A 122 0.01 14.76 13.97
C ASN A 122 -1.10 15.35 14.85
N GLY A 123 -0.77 15.76 16.08
CA GLY A 123 -1.75 16.22 17.07
C GLY A 123 -2.49 15.09 17.80
N TYR A 124 -2.06 13.85 17.65
CA TYR A 124 -2.56 12.70 18.41
C TYR A 124 -1.39 11.94 19.04
N LYS A 125 -1.64 11.39 20.22
CA LYS A 125 -0.69 10.54 20.96
C LYS A 125 -1.25 9.15 21.18
N ILE A 126 -0.35 8.19 21.35
CA ILE A 126 -0.73 6.80 21.63
C ILE A 126 -1.02 6.65 23.12
N GLU A 127 -2.27 6.32 23.46
CA GLU A 127 -2.69 5.93 24.80
C GLU A 127 -3.49 4.62 24.71
N ASN A 128 -3.09 3.60 25.47
CA ASN A 128 -3.76 2.28 25.48
C ASN A 128 -4.01 1.71 24.06
N ASN A 129 -2.99 1.81 23.19
CA ASN A 129 -3.06 1.37 21.79
C ASN A 129 -4.12 2.08 20.93
N LYS A 130 -4.49 3.31 21.31
CA LYS A 130 -5.40 4.16 20.55
C LYS A 130 -4.78 5.54 20.37
N CYS A 131 -5.09 6.16 19.24
CA CYS A 131 -4.70 7.54 18.99
C CYS A 131 -5.73 8.48 19.60
N VAL A 132 -5.33 9.18 20.66
CA VAL A 132 -6.16 10.18 21.33
C VAL A 132 -5.65 11.57 20.98
N LYS A 133 -6.57 12.53 20.83
CA LYS A 133 -6.20 13.90 20.48
C LYS A 133 -5.33 14.48 21.58
N ASP A 134 -4.16 14.97 21.20
CA ASP A 134 -3.28 15.68 22.10
C ASP A 134 -3.73 17.13 22.23
N LYS A 135 -3.82 17.62 23.47
CA LYS A 135 -4.28 18.98 23.77
C LYS A 135 -3.18 20.01 23.55
N GLU A 136 -1.92 19.56 23.53
CA GLU A 136 -0.75 20.41 23.42
C GLU A 136 -0.29 20.57 21.95
N GLU A 137 -1.05 19.97 21.02
CA GLU A 137 -0.79 19.93 19.57
C GLU A 137 0.66 19.58 19.23
N CYS A 138 1.18 18.55 19.89
CA CYS A 138 2.51 18.06 19.62
C CYS A 138 2.60 17.25 18.31
N TYR A 139 3.76 17.36 17.65
CA TYR A 139 4.23 16.46 16.61
C TYR A 139 5.11 15.37 17.23
N TYR A 140 4.64 14.13 17.17
CA TYR A 140 5.28 12.98 17.79
C TYR A 140 6.14 12.15 16.81
N GLU A 141 7.31 11.72 17.27
CA GLU A 141 8.05 10.59 16.71
C GLU A 141 8.00 9.43 17.71
N GLY A 142 7.19 8.41 17.42
CA GLY A 142 6.80 7.41 18.41
C GLY A 142 5.94 8.05 19.51
N ASN A 143 6.41 8.00 20.75
CA ASN A 143 5.77 8.64 21.91
C ASN A 143 6.48 9.93 22.37
N GLU A 144 7.59 10.31 21.73
CA GLU A 144 8.34 11.50 22.11
C GLU A 144 7.85 12.71 21.32
N CYS A 145 7.60 13.79 22.05
CA CYS A 145 7.24 15.06 21.44
C CYS A 145 8.50 15.75 20.90
N VAL A 146 8.59 15.89 19.57
CA VAL A 146 9.79 16.45 18.91
C VAL A 146 9.60 17.86 18.39
N SER A 147 8.35 18.32 18.24
CA SER A 147 8.03 19.72 17.91
C SER A 147 6.57 20.02 18.24
N CYS A 148 6.20 21.30 18.22
CA CYS A 148 4.87 21.77 18.57
C CYS A 148 4.24 22.56 17.43
N SER A 149 2.90 22.64 17.40
CA SER A 149 2.17 23.63 16.60
C SER A 149 2.66 25.06 16.83
N ASN A 150 2.39 25.95 15.88
CA ASN A 150 2.92 27.32 15.83
C ASN A 150 2.69 28.16 17.09
N GLU A 151 1.68 27.89 17.91
CA GLU A 151 1.36 28.66 19.13
C GLU A 151 2.04 28.12 20.40
N TYR A 152 2.88 27.10 20.26
CA TYR A 152 3.49 26.38 21.39
C TYR A 152 5.03 26.35 21.26
N THR A 153 5.70 26.16 22.40
CA THR A 153 7.16 25.99 22.49
C THR A 153 7.45 24.64 23.12
N LEU A 154 8.39 23.89 22.55
CA LEU A 154 8.82 22.60 23.10
C LEU A 154 9.76 22.84 24.29
N ASN A 155 9.28 22.57 25.50
CA ASN A 155 10.05 22.63 26.74
C ASN A 155 10.12 21.21 27.33
N ASN A 156 11.32 20.63 27.42
CA ASN A 156 11.55 19.30 27.99
C ASN A 156 10.62 18.17 27.48
N GLY A 157 10.28 18.18 26.19
CA GLY A 157 9.40 17.16 25.60
C GLY A 157 7.90 17.42 25.79
N THR A 158 7.52 18.62 26.21
CA THR A 158 6.13 19.06 26.40
C THR A 158 5.90 20.36 25.63
N CYS A 159 4.72 20.52 25.04
CA CYS A 159 4.37 21.72 24.28
C CYS A 159 3.62 22.71 25.18
N GLU A 160 4.27 23.84 25.47
CA GLU A 160 3.70 24.89 26.33
C GLU A 160 3.29 26.10 25.50
N SER A 161 2.12 26.70 25.80
CA SER A 161 1.65 27.87 25.06
C SER A 161 2.63 29.03 25.19
N LYS A 162 2.86 29.73 24.07
CA LYS A 162 3.73 30.91 24.04
C LYS A 162 3.25 32.04 24.97
N GLU A 163 1.95 32.08 25.26
CA GLU A 163 1.33 33.06 26.16
C GLU A 163 1.71 32.89 27.64
N ASN A 164 2.32 31.76 28.05
CA ASN A 164 2.71 31.53 29.45
C ASN A 164 4.09 32.09 29.85
N LYS A 165 4.79 32.83 28.99
CA LYS A 165 6.02 33.54 29.37
C LYS A 165 5.74 34.98 29.82
N ASN A 166 5.28 35.12 31.07
CA ASN A 166 5.52 36.33 31.84
C ASN A 166 7.03 36.42 32.14
N GLY A 167 7.82 36.88 31.17
CA GLY A 167 9.27 37.04 31.35
C GLY A 167 10.02 37.20 30.04
N LYS A 168 10.13 38.45 29.57
CA LYS A 168 11.04 38.97 28.53
C LYS A 168 11.02 38.24 27.19
N ASN A 169 10.29 38.85 26.26
CA ASN A 169 10.52 38.71 24.82
C ASN A 169 11.96 39.13 24.49
N GLU A 170 12.85 38.17 24.29
CA GLU A 170 13.93 38.35 23.32
C GLU A 170 13.45 37.69 22.03
N GLU A 171 13.03 38.54 21.10
CA GLU A 171 12.70 38.14 19.73
C GLU A 171 13.96 37.56 19.08
N ILE A 172 14.05 36.23 19.06
CA ILE A 172 15.06 35.53 18.25
C ILE A 172 14.48 35.39 16.84
N TYR A 173 14.88 36.30 15.96
CA TYR A 173 14.57 36.23 14.54
C TYR A 173 15.20 34.98 13.90
N CYS A 174 14.38 34.22 13.18
CA CYS A 174 14.79 33.04 12.43
C CYS A 174 15.19 33.43 11.00
N GLU A 175 16.41 33.14 10.59
CA GLU A 175 16.73 32.90 9.18
C GLU A 175 16.97 31.39 8.95
N ASN A 176 16.18 30.81 8.05
CA ASN A 176 16.45 29.55 7.33
C ASN A 176 16.33 28.19 8.07
N GLY A 177 15.45 28.09 9.08
CA GLY A 177 14.62 26.89 9.28
C GLY A 177 15.32 25.54 9.53
N LYS A 178 16.51 25.52 10.16
CA LYS A 178 17.12 24.27 10.64
C LYS A 178 17.74 24.47 12.02
N TYR A 179 17.33 23.67 12.99
CA TYR A 179 17.96 23.58 14.31
C TYR A 179 19.07 22.52 14.28
N ILE A 180 20.26 22.88 14.72
CA ILE A 180 21.30 21.94 15.15
C ILE A 180 21.38 22.07 16.68
N LYS A 181 21.28 20.92 17.36
CA LYS A 181 21.46 20.77 18.80
C LYS A 181 22.97 20.84 19.10
N GLU A 182 23.38 21.68 20.04
CA GLU A 182 24.72 21.59 20.64
C GLU A 182 24.91 20.25 21.37
#